data_AF-A0A1I5DY95-F1
#
_entry.id   AF-A0A1I5DY95-F1
#
_cell.length_a   1.000
_cell.length_b   1.000
_cell.length_c   1.000
_cell.angle_alpha   90.00
_cell.angle_beta   90.00
_cell.angle_gamma   90.00
#
_symmetry.space_group_name_H-M   'P 1'
#
loop_
_entity.id
_entity.type
_entity.pdbx_description
1 polymer ?
#
loop_
_entity_poly.entity_id
_entity_poly.type
_entity_poly.pdbx_seq_one_letter_code
_entity_poly.pdbx_strand_id
1 'polypeptide(L)'
;MTVATARAPRAHRAARGEPGPVAWGEYAAAVHRWELITGRGAPYPTQPGRHGRPVLAPPFVEWLMGLPPGWVTAEFLDLPRTAQLRALGNGVMPQQAAHALRLLLDDLTHLHRPPCHPSASATRDTTTRASRPAAARGGSTRPSGAVRASTAARARRSGTRSRR
;
A
#
# COMPACT_ATOMS: atom_id res chain seq x y z
N MET A 1 -44.94 -1.78 55.92
CA MET A 1 -45.08 -1.59 54.46
C MET A 1 -44.14 -0.47 54.05
N THR A 2 -43.00 -0.80 53.42
CA THR A 2 -42.00 0.21 53.02
C THR A 2 -41.99 0.26 51.49
N VAL A 3 -42.42 1.38 50.91
CA VAL A 3 -42.45 1.58 49.46
C VAL A 3 -41.09 2.11 49.03
N ALA A 4 -40.34 1.30 48.28
CA ALA A 4 -39.11 1.71 47.63
C ALA A 4 -39.44 2.41 46.30
N THR A 5 -39.19 3.71 46.21
CA THR A 5 -39.25 4.46 44.94
C THR A 5 -38.09 4.05 44.04
N ALA A 6 -38.40 3.31 42.97
CA ALA A 6 -37.46 3.01 41.91
C ALA A 6 -37.26 4.24 41.01
N ARG A 7 -35.99 4.69 40.89
CA ARG A 7 -35.58 5.78 40.00
C ARG A 7 -35.49 5.26 38.56
N ALA A 8 -36.27 5.86 37.66
CA ALA A 8 -36.28 5.51 36.24
C ALA A 8 -34.91 5.71 35.56
N PRO A 9 -34.49 4.82 34.65
CA PRO A 9 -33.26 5.01 33.88
C PRO A 9 -33.44 6.13 32.86
N ARG A 10 -32.49 7.08 32.87
CA ARG A 10 -32.43 8.15 31.86
C ARG A 10 -32.05 7.53 30.52
N ALA A 11 -33.01 7.48 29.60
CA ALA A 11 -32.74 7.13 28.21
C ALA A 11 -31.87 8.22 27.57
N HIS A 12 -30.61 7.92 27.29
CA HIS A 12 -29.81 8.74 26.39
C HIS A 12 -30.40 8.62 24.99
N ARG A 13 -31.08 9.68 24.55
CA ARG A 13 -31.56 9.85 23.18
C ARG A 13 -30.34 9.82 22.25
N ALA A 14 -30.08 8.67 21.64
CA ALA A 14 -29.08 8.55 20.58
C ALA A 14 -29.54 9.42 19.41
N ALA A 15 -28.91 10.58 19.25
CA ALA A 15 -29.12 11.43 18.09
C ALA A 15 -28.68 10.64 16.85
N ARG A 16 -29.65 10.24 16.02
CA ARG A 16 -29.42 9.81 14.65
C ARG A 16 -29.06 11.05 13.83
N GLY A 17 -27.82 11.50 13.96
CA GLY A 17 -27.22 12.49 13.05
C GLY A 17 -26.41 11.74 12.01
N GLU A 18 -26.61 12.08 10.73
CA GLU A 18 -25.67 11.71 9.66
C GLU A 18 -24.23 11.99 10.12
N PRO A 19 -23.28 11.08 9.90
CA PRO A 19 -21.90 11.32 10.28
C PRO A 19 -21.41 12.58 9.55
N GLY A 20 -21.02 13.61 10.32
CA GLY A 20 -20.43 14.82 9.75
C GLY A 20 -19.12 14.53 9.00
N PRO A 21 -18.57 15.50 8.26
CA PRO A 21 -17.30 15.31 7.56
C PRO A 21 -16.17 14.88 8.51
N VAL A 22 -15.36 13.90 8.10
CA VAL A 22 -14.25 13.37 8.91
C VAL A 22 -13.09 14.35 8.89
N ALA A 23 -12.68 14.83 10.06
CA ALA A 23 -11.45 15.60 10.21
C ALA A 23 -10.23 14.65 10.19
N TRP A 24 -9.70 14.35 9.00
CA TRP A 24 -8.58 13.42 8.82
C TRP A 24 -7.24 13.89 9.42
N GLY A 25 -7.11 15.18 9.77
CA GLY A 25 -5.90 15.74 10.38
C GLY A 25 -4.66 15.52 9.52
N GLU A 26 -3.58 15.04 10.14
CA GLU A 26 -2.30 14.74 9.47
C GLU A 26 -2.43 13.71 8.32
N TYR A 27 -3.48 12.87 8.35
CA TYR A 27 -3.70 11.82 7.35
C TYR A 27 -4.42 12.32 6.10
N ALA A 28 -4.91 13.57 6.07
CA ALA A 28 -5.71 14.09 4.97
C ALA A 28 -5.05 13.91 3.59
N ALA A 29 -3.75 14.21 3.49
CA ALA A 29 -3.00 14.04 2.23
C ALA A 29 -2.80 12.56 1.84
N ALA A 30 -2.75 11.64 2.81
CA ALA A 30 -2.68 10.21 2.52
C ALA A 30 -4.04 9.66 2.07
N VAL A 31 -5.11 10.04 2.77
CA VAL A 31 -6.49 9.70 2.44
C VAL A 31 -6.83 10.18 1.04
N HIS A 32 -6.56 11.45 0.71
CA HIS A 32 -6.84 12.00 -0.61
C HIS A 32 -6.11 11.26 -1.74
N ARG A 33 -4.82 10.94 -1.54
CA ARG A 33 -4.08 10.11 -2.52
C ARG A 33 -4.71 8.73 -2.69
N TRP A 34 -5.16 8.12 -1.60
CA TRP A 34 -5.81 6.82 -1.65
C TRP A 34 -7.19 6.87 -2.31
N GLU A 35 -7.96 7.95 -2.12
CA GLU A 35 -9.21 8.19 -2.85
C GLU A 35 -8.97 8.27 -4.35
N LEU A 36 -7.91 8.97 -4.79
CA LEU A 36 -7.51 9.03 -6.19
C LEU A 36 -7.11 7.65 -6.73
N ILE A 37 -6.33 6.87 -5.97
CA ILE A 37 -5.89 5.52 -6.38
C ILE A 37 -7.07 4.55 -6.46
N THR A 38 -8.00 4.61 -5.50
CA THR A 38 -9.15 3.71 -5.45
C THR A 38 -10.34 4.19 -6.30
N GLY A 39 -10.31 5.44 -6.78
CA GLY A 39 -11.37 6.06 -7.57
C GLY A 39 -12.65 6.35 -6.79
N ARG A 40 -12.60 6.39 -5.46
CA ARG A 40 -13.78 6.58 -4.59
C ARG A 40 -13.41 7.25 -3.27
N GLY A 41 -14.35 8.05 -2.76
CA GLY A 41 -14.20 8.73 -1.47
C GLY A 41 -14.07 7.75 -0.31
N ALA A 42 -13.36 8.16 0.74
CA ALA A 42 -13.18 7.37 1.94
C ALA A 42 -14.52 7.16 2.67
N PRO A 43 -14.93 5.91 2.94
CA PRO A 43 -16.06 5.65 3.82
C PRO A 43 -15.81 6.22 5.21
N TYR A 44 -16.88 6.54 5.93
CA TYR A 44 -16.75 7.03 7.30
C TYR A 44 -16.06 5.96 8.18
N PRO A 45 -15.02 6.31 8.97
CA PRO A 45 -14.10 5.33 9.56
C PRO A 45 -14.70 4.52 10.72
N THR A 46 -15.81 4.99 11.29
CA THR A 46 -16.43 4.35 12.45
C THR A 46 -17.93 4.19 12.28
N GLN A 47 -18.52 3.17 12.86
CA GLN A 47 -19.97 2.99 12.96
C GLN A 47 -20.38 2.87 14.43
N PRO A 48 -21.66 3.09 14.77
CA PRO A 48 -22.15 2.81 16.12
C PRO A 48 -21.94 1.34 16.50
N GLY A 49 -21.30 1.10 17.64
CA GLY A 49 -21.18 -0.22 18.24
C GLY A 49 -22.41 -0.61 19.08
N ARG A 50 -22.43 -1.85 19.58
CA ARG A 50 -23.53 -2.38 20.42
C ARG A 50 -23.85 -1.52 21.65
N HIS A 51 -22.85 -0.86 22.21
CA HIS A 51 -22.98 0.03 23.38
C HIS A 51 -23.04 1.52 23.01
N GLY A 52 -23.32 1.86 21.75
CA GLY A 52 -23.39 3.24 21.25
C GLY A 52 -22.03 3.93 21.08
N ARG A 53 -20.94 3.32 21.55
CA ARG A 53 -19.57 3.81 21.30
C ARG A 53 -19.19 3.62 19.83
N PRO A 54 -18.47 4.57 19.20
CA PRO A 54 -17.98 4.39 17.84
C PRO A 54 -16.98 3.24 17.80
N VAL A 55 -17.13 2.38 16.79
CA VAL A 55 -16.23 1.25 16.53
C VAL A 55 -15.81 1.27 15.07
N LEU A 56 -14.66 0.67 14.74
CA LEU A 56 -14.15 0.62 13.36
C LEU A 56 -15.19 0.06 12.38
N ALA A 57 -15.45 0.79 11.29
CA ALA A 57 -16.38 0.37 10.25
C ALA A 57 -15.68 -0.58 9.26
N PRO A 58 -16.17 -1.82 9.07
CA PRO A 58 -15.59 -2.73 8.08
C PRO A 58 -15.51 -2.16 6.66
N PRO A 59 -16.49 -1.39 6.14
CA PRO A 59 -16.37 -0.79 4.81
C PRO A 59 -15.18 0.16 4.66
N PHE A 60 -14.81 0.88 5.73
CA PHE A 60 -13.62 1.72 5.73
C PHE A 60 -12.34 0.89 5.65
N VAL A 61 -12.28 -0.25 6.36
CA VAL A 61 -11.12 -1.17 6.29
C VAL A 61 -11.04 -1.84 4.93
N GLU A 62 -12.16 -2.27 4.35
CA GLU A 62 -12.23 -2.80 2.98
C GLU A 62 -11.72 -1.77 1.96
N TRP A 63 -12.09 -0.50 2.15
CA TRP A 63 -11.57 0.61 1.36
C TRP A 63 -10.06 0.82 1.54
N LEU A 64 -9.58 0.78 2.78
CA LEU A 64 -8.16 0.90 3.11
C LEU A 64 -7.33 -0.22 2.46
N MET A 65 -7.89 -1.43 2.38
CA MET A 65 -7.29 -2.59 1.71
C MET A 65 -7.33 -2.50 0.17
N GLY A 66 -7.97 -1.47 -0.40
CA GLY A 66 -8.06 -1.27 -1.85
C GLY A 66 -8.98 -2.27 -2.55
N LEU A 67 -9.87 -2.94 -1.82
CA LEU A 67 -10.79 -3.96 -2.33
C LEU A 67 -12.04 -3.32 -2.92
N PRO A 68 -12.67 -3.86 -3.97
CA PRO A 68 -13.96 -3.37 -4.47
C PRO A 68 -15.02 -3.28 -3.36
N PRO A 69 -15.99 -2.35 -3.45
CA PRO A 69 -17.02 -2.21 -2.43
C PRO A 69 -17.87 -3.47 -2.33
N GLY A 70 -18.10 -3.94 -1.11
CA GLY A 70 -18.85 -5.16 -0.82
C GLY A 70 -18.04 -6.46 -0.96
N TRP A 71 -16.71 -6.40 -1.13
CA TRP A 71 -15.89 -7.61 -1.27
C TRP A 71 -15.98 -8.56 -0.07
N VAL A 72 -15.98 -8.00 1.14
CA VAL A 72 -16.19 -8.69 2.42
C VAL A 72 -17.44 -8.14 3.13
N THR A 73 -17.82 -6.89 2.84
CA THR A 73 -18.90 -6.21 3.56
C THR A 73 -20.24 -6.22 2.83
N ALA A 74 -20.40 -7.00 1.76
CA ALA A 74 -21.71 -7.11 1.09
C ALA A 74 -22.73 -7.81 2.00
N GLU A 75 -23.97 -7.30 1.95
CA GLU A 75 -25.08 -7.78 2.78
C GLU A 75 -25.41 -9.26 2.51
N PHE A 76 -25.34 -9.70 1.24
CA PHE A 76 -25.64 -11.09 0.86
C PHE A 76 -24.67 -12.13 1.44
N LEU A 77 -23.51 -11.71 1.96
CA LEU A 77 -22.55 -12.62 2.60
C LEU A 77 -22.97 -13.01 4.02
N ASP A 78 -23.90 -12.27 4.63
CA ASP A 78 -24.39 -12.46 6.01
C ASP A 78 -23.26 -12.67 7.05
N LEU A 79 -22.14 -11.97 6.86
CA LEU A 79 -20.99 -12.08 7.75
C LEU A 79 -21.15 -11.16 8.96
N PRO A 80 -21.00 -11.67 10.20
CA PRO A 80 -20.97 -10.80 11.37
C PRO A 80 -19.75 -9.88 11.31
N ARG A 81 -19.87 -8.65 11.83
CA ARG A 81 -18.80 -7.62 11.82
C ARG A 81 -17.43 -8.16 12.22
N THR A 82 -17.36 -9.00 13.26
CA THR A 82 -16.10 -9.59 13.73
C THR A 82 -15.46 -10.52 12.70
N ALA A 83 -16.27 -11.28 11.94
CA ALA A 83 -15.77 -12.12 10.85
C ALA A 83 -15.29 -11.26 9.67
N GLN A 84 -16.03 -10.19 9.32
CA GLN A 84 -15.59 -9.24 8.28
C GLN A 84 -14.22 -8.64 8.63
N LEU A 85 -14.06 -8.11 9.85
CA LEU A 85 -12.79 -7.52 10.28
C LEU A 85 -11.66 -8.55 10.38
N ARG A 86 -11.95 -9.79 10.75
CA ARG A 86 -10.96 -10.87 10.75
C ARG A 86 -10.50 -11.20 9.33
N ALA A 87 -11.44 -11.32 8.39
CA ALA A 87 -11.13 -11.58 6.99
C ALA A 87 -10.31 -10.43 6.39
N LEU A 88 -10.71 -9.18 6.62
CA LEU A 88 -10.00 -8.00 6.16
C LEU A 88 -8.60 -7.88 6.79
N GLY A 89 -8.49 -8.13 8.10
CA GLY A 89 -7.21 -8.04 8.82
C GLY A 89 -6.22 -9.16 8.47
N ASN A 90 -6.70 -10.31 8.00
CA ASN A 90 -5.87 -11.42 7.51
C ASN A 90 -5.68 -11.38 5.98
N GLY A 91 -6.34 -10.44 5.29
CA GLY A 91 -6.24 -10.27 3.85
C GLY A 91 -4.92 -9.60 3.44
N VAL A 92 -4.75 -9.44 2.13
CA VAL A 92 -3.60 -8.74 1.53
C VAL A 92 -4.08 -7.55 0.72
N MET A 93 -3.27 -6.51 0.61
CA MET A 93 -3.57 -5.38 -0.27
C MET A 93 -3.33 -5.81 -1.73
N PRO A 94 -4.36 -5.87 -2.61
CA PRO A 94 -4.24 -6.48 -3.94
C PRO A 94 -3.14 -5.86 -4.80
N GLN A 95 -2.93 -4.53 -4.68
CA GLN A 95 -1.90 -3.81 -5.42
C GLN A 95 -0.49 -4.26 -5.02
N GLN A 96 -0.26 -4.51 -3.72
CA GLN A 96 1.01 -5.03 -3.23
C GLN A 96 1.21 -6.50 -3.61
N ALA A 97 0.16 -7.31 -3.50
CA ALA A 97 0.20 -8.72 -3.90
C ALA A 97 0.52 -8.85 -5.40
N ALA A 98 -0.15 -8.07 -6.26
CA ALA A 98 0.13 -8.06 -7.70
C ALA A 98 1.56 -7.64 -8.01
N HIS A 99 2.11 -6.65 -7.29
CA HIS A 99 3.51 -6.26 -7.47
C HIS A 99 4.48 -7.37 -7.07
N ALA A 100 4.28 -8.00 -5.92
CA ALA A 100 5.11 -9.11 -5.46
C ALA A 100 5.07 -10.30 -6.45
N LEU A 101 3.89 -10.63 -6.97
CA LEU A 101 3.74 -11.70 -7.97
C LEU A 101 4.49 -11.38 -9.27
N ARG A 102 4.48 -10.12 -9.74
CA ARG A 102 5.29 -9.73 -10.91
C ARG A 102 6.77 -9.95 -10.68
N LEU A 103 7.30 -9.54 -9.52
CA LEU A 103 8.71 -9.76 -9.16
C LEU A 103 9.06 -11.25 -9.17
N LEU A 104 8.21 -12.10 -8.57
CA LEU A 104 8.43 -13.55 -8.54
C LEU A 104 8.39 -14.19 -9.93
N LEU A 105 7.50 -13.71 -10.82
CA LEU A 105 7.42 -14.20 -12.19
C LEU A 105 8.62 -13.75 -13.03
N ASP A 106 9.12 -12.54 -12.83
CA ASP A 106 10.33 -12.04 -13.49
C ASP A 106 11.55 -12.87 -13.08
N ASP A 107 11.71 -13.13 -11.78
CA ASP A 107 12.77 -14.00 -11.25
C ASP A 107 12.68 -15.42 -11.82
N LEU A 108 11.47 -16.00 -11.84
CA LEU A 108 11.24 -17.34 -12.38
C LEU A 108 11.57 -17.40 -13.88
N THR A 109 11.21 -16.37 -14.64
CA THR A 109 11.54 -16.27 -16.07
C THR A 109 13.05 -16.18 -16.28
N HIS A 110 13.76 -15.43 -15.44
CA HIS A 110 15.22 -15.35 -15.50
C HIS A 110 15.89 -16.68 -15.18
N LEU A 111 15.41 -17.41 -14.16
CA LEU A 111 15.92 -18.73 -13.78
C LEU A 111 15.65 -19.79 -14.84
N HIS A 112 14.50 -19.72 -15.53
CA HIS A 112 14.12 -20.71 -16.54
C HIS A 112 14.65 -20.38 -17.94
N ARG A 113 15.28 -19.22 -18.13
CA ARG A 113 15.93 -18.88 -19.40
C ARG A 113 17.06 -19.89 -19.63
N PRO A 114 16.99 -20.74 -20.67
CA PRO A 114 18.08 -21.65 -20.94
C PRO A 114 19.36 -20.84 -21.19
N PRO A 115 20.54 -21.35 -20.80
CA PRO A 115 21.79 -20.67 -21.09
C PRO A 115 21.81 -20.38 -22.58
N CYS A 116 21.93 -19.09 -22.92
CA CYS A 116 22.10 -18.69 -24.30
C CYS A 116 23.44 -19.26 -24.75
N HIS A 117 23.41 -20.42 -25.41
CA HIS A 117 24.57 -20.89 -26.13
C HIS A 117 24.86 -19.80 -27.17
N PRO A 118 26.06 -19.17 -27.15
CA PRO A 118 26.42 -18.29 -28.24
C PRO A 118 26.28 -19.11 -29.52
N SER A 119 25.43 -18.66 -30.45
CA SER A 119 25.31 -19.29 -31.74
C SER A 119 26.71 -19.38 -32.34
N ALA A 120 27.23 -20.60 -32.49
CA ALA A 120 28.57 -20.90 -32.98
C ALA A 120 28.70 -20.61 -34.49
N SER A 121 28.04 -19.57 -34.99
CA SER A 121 28.03 -19.15 -36.40
C SER A 121 28.63 -17.76 -36.61
N ALA A 122 29.30 -17.18 -35.60
CA ALA A 122 30.28 -16.11 -35.81
C ALA A 122 31.68 -16.70 -36.02
N THR A 123 31.81 -17.63 -36.98
CA THR A 123 33.11 -18.01 -37.55
C THR A 123 33.62 -16.83 -38.34
N ARG A 124 34.45 -16.03 -37.66
CA ARG A 124 35.41 -15.03 -38.14
C ARG A 124 35.63 -15.03 -39.66
N ASP A 125 35.09 -14.01 -40.34
CA ASP A 125 35.75 -13.45 -41.51
C ASP A 125 36.82 -12.47 -41.03
N THR A 126 38.00 -13.02 -40.74
CA THR A 126 39.22 -12.23 -40.66
C THR A 126 39.78 -12.13 -42.07
N THR A 127 39.45 -11.07 -42.80
CA THR A 127 40.27 -10.63 -43.94
C THR A 127 40.32 -9.10 -43.99
N THR A 128 41.35 -8.58 -43.31
CA THR A 128 42.25 -7.50 -43.75
C THR A 128 41.76 -6.58 -44.89
N ARG A 129 41.68 -5.26 -44.62
CA ARG A 129 42.63 -4.27 -45.20
C ARG A 129 42.40 -2.85 -44.66
N ALA A 130 43.52 -2.26 -44.27
CA ALA A 130 43.71 -0.91 -43.76
C ALA A 130 43.25 0.19 -44.71
N SER A 131 42.82 1.32 -44.14
CA SER A 131 43.16 2.68 -44.61
C SER A 131 42.80 3.73 -43.53
N ARG A 132 43.82 4.41 -43.00
CA ARG A 132 43.74 5.67 -42.26
C ARG A 132 44.60 6.69 -43.03
N PRO A 133 44.19 7.96 -43.16
CA PRO A 133 44.76 9.03 -42.31
C PRO A 133 43.66 9.99 -41.77
N ALA A 134 43.72 10.49 -40.52
CA ALA A 134 44.31 11.78 -40.08
C ALA A 134 43.88 12.99 -40.95
N ALA A 135 43.34 14.12 -40.47
CA ALA A 135 43.19 14.73 -39.15
C ALA A 135 42.20 15.93 -39.25
N ALA A 136 41.61 16.39 -38.14
CA ALA A 136 41.37 17.83 -37.89
C ALA A 136 41.00 18.06 -36.42
N ARG A 137 41.56 19.13 -35.87
CA ARG A 137 41.54 19.56 -34.48
C ARG A 137 40.38 20.54 -34.24
N GLY A 138 39.95 20.63 -32.98
CA GLY A 138 39.06 21.67 -32.45
C GLY A 138 38.02 21.02 -31.53
N GLY A 139 37.96 21.20 -30.22
CA GLY A 139 38.50 22.23 -29.34
C GLY A 139 37.38 22.60 -28.37
N SER A 140 37.60 22.40 -27.06
CA SER A 140 36.84 22.96 -25.91
C SER A 140 35.31 22.71 -25.87
N THR A 141 34.64 22.39 -24.77
CA THR A 141 34.82 22.78 -23.38
C THR A 141 33.81 21.98 -22.55
N ARG A 142 34.20 21.50 -21.37
CA ARG A 142 33.29 21.08 -20.28
C ARG A 142 33.20 22.26 -19.29
N PRO A 143 32.09 22.49 -18.57
CA PRO A 143 31.93 21.84 -17.26
C PRO A 143 30.45 21.49 -16.93
N SER A 144 30.18 20.35 -16.29
CA SER A 144 30.10 20.13 -14.82
C SER A 144 28.74 20.53 -14.22
N GLY A 145 28.07 19.53 -13.62
CA GLY A 145 26.79 19.69 -12.92
C GLY A 145 26.25 18.36 -12.40
N ALA A 146 27.11 17.53 -11.82
CA ALA A 146 26.70 16.31 -11.13
C ALA A 146 26.19 16.67 -9.73
N VAL A 147 24.88 16.64 -9.52
CA VAL A 147 24.29 16.67 -8.18
C VAL A 147 24.33 15.25 -7.62
N ARG A 148 25.26 15.02 -6.69
CA ARG A 148 25.34 13.78 -5.90
C ARG A 148 24.14 13.71 -4.96
N ALA A 149 23.35 12.65 -5.07
CA ALA A 149 22.44 12.22 -4.00
C ALA A 149 23.28 11.64 -2.85
N SER A 150 23.23 12.30 -1.69
CA SER A 150 23.88 11.82 -0.47
C SER A 150 22.98 10.81 0.24
N THR A 151 23.36 9.54 0.16
CA THR A 151 22.76 8.44 0.90
C THR A 151 23.21 8.52 2.37
N ALA A 152 22.35 9.03 3.25
CA ALA A 152 22.56 8.94 4.69
C ALA A 152 22.11 7.56 5.19
N ALA A 153 23.09 6.72 5.50
CA ALA A 153 22.92 5.42 6.15
C ALA A 153 22.27 5.58 7.53
N ARG A 154 21.14 4.91 7.74
CA ARG A 154 20.47 4.83 9.04
C ARG A 154 21.20 3.81 9.93
N ALA A 155 21.89 4.31 10.95
CA ALA A 155 22.50 3.50 11.99
C ALA A 155 21.42 2.71 12.75
N ARG A 156 21.61 1.39 12.82
CA ARG A 156 20.85 0.46 13.65
C ARG A 156 21.19 0.74 15.11
N ARG A 157 20.22 1.22 15.91
CA ARG A 157 20.30 1.16 17.37
C ARG A 157 19.54 -0.07 17.85
N SER A 158 20.29 -1.12 18.12
CA SER A 158 19.92 -2.24 18.97
C SER A 158 19.82 -1.77 20.42
N GLY A 159 18.59 -1.62 20.91
CA GLY A 159 18.27 -1.35 22.31
C GLY A 159 17.76 -2.61 22.99
N THR A 160 18.60 -3.18 23.83
CA THR A 160 18.35 -4.31 24.72
C THR A 160 17.47 -3.91 25.93
N ARG A 161 16.64 -4.86 26.37
CA ARG A 161 16.08 -5.05 27.73
C ARG A 161 15.13 -3.98 28.31
N SER A 162 13.93 -4.42 28.66
CA SER A 162 13.56 -4.58 30.09
C SER A 162 12.28 -5.43 30.22
N ARG A 163 12.39 -6.58 30.88
CA ARG A 163 11.28 -7.27 31.54
C ARG A 163 11.35 -6.87 33.01
N ARG A 164 10.24 -6.36 33.53
CA ARG A 164 9.83 -6.46 34.93
C ARG A 164 8.34 -6.70 34.94
#